data_AF-A0A947SQK7-F1
#
_entry.id   AF-A0A947SQK7-F1
#
_cell.length_a   1.000
_cell.length_b   1.000
_cell.length_c   1.000
_cell.angle_alpha   90.00
_cell.angle_beta   90.00
_cell.angle_gamma   90.00
#
_symmetry.space_group_name_H-M   'P 1'
#
loop_
_entity.id
_entity.type
_entity.pdbx_description
1 polymer ?
#
loop_
_entity_poly.entity_id
_entity_poly.type
_entity_poly.pdbx_seq_one_letter_code
_entity_poly.pdbx_strand_id
1 'polypeptide(L)'
;MTKKYKMSKSLKIFLIVIAVGIMAFSSYNVYSWVTRQDLHVTISVYNSFTNEDVTIVKTAVSKIGGKLVQELNYGGSKSFLEVRLPWYYDLPGFKSVPQAVETLMAELESNPKIMCITGGGYTCLEEF
;
A
#
# COMPACT_ATOMS: atom_id res chain seq x y z
N MET A 1 -48.45 -24.67 -31.57
CA MET A 1 -47.54 -25.71 -32.09
C MET A 1 -46.10 -25.30 -31.76
N THR A 2 -45.55 -25.76 -30.63
CA THR A 2 -44.21 -25.36 -30.15
C THR A 2 -43.13 -26.22 -30.80
N LYS A 3 -42.37 -25.65 -31.74
CA LYS A 3 -41.21 -26.31 -32.34
C LYS A 3 -40.14 -26.51 -31.25
N LYS A 4 -39.90 -27.77 -30.83
CA LYS A 4 -38.77 -28.12 -29.98
C LYS A 4 -37.49 -28.10 -30.84
N TYR A 5 -36.67 -27.06 -30.69
CA TYR A 5 -35.36 -26.99 -31.32
C TYR A 5 -34.42 -28.02 -30.67
N LYS A 6 -34.08 -29.08 -31.40
CA LYS A 6 -33.13 -30.11 -30.95
C LYS A 6 -31.71 -29.58 -31.17
N MET A 7 -31.13 -29.05 -30.11
CA MET A 7 -29.79 -28.47 -30.14
C MET A 7 -28.73 -29.54 -30.44
N SER A 8 -27.93 -29.34 -31.50
CA SER A 8 -26.85 -30.25 -31.90
C SER A 8 -25.78 -30.36 -30.82
N LYS A 9 -25.17 -31.54 -30.69
CA LYS A 9 -24.12 -31.84 -29.70
C LYS A 9 -22.94 -30.86 -29.82
N SER A 10 -22.58 -30.46 -31.03
CA SER A 10 -21.51 -29.49 -31.30
C SER A 10 -21.86 -28.08 -30.81
N LEU A 11 -23.13 -27.67 -30.92
CA LEU A 11 -23.57 -26.35 -30.45
C LEU A 11 -23.59 -26.27 -28.91
N LYS A 12 -23.92 -27.39 -28.23
CA LYS A 12 -23.83 -27.47 -26.76
C LYS A 12 -22.39 -27.35 -26.27
N ILE A 13 -21.45 -28.05 -26.92
CA ILE A 13 -20.03 -27.99 -26.58
C ILE A 13 -19.50 -26.56 -26.78
N PHE A 14 -19.85 -25.92 -27.89
CA PHE A 14 -19.45 -24.55 -28.18
C PHE A 14 -19.92 -23.56 -27.10
N LEU A 15 -21.17 -23.67 -26.65
CA LEU A 15 -21.70 -22.82 -25.58
C LEU A 15 -21.03 -23.06 -24.22
N ILE A 16 -20.65 -24.30 -23.91
CA ILE A 16 -19.91 -24.62 -22.68
C ILE A 16 -18.51 -23.98 -22.72
N VAL A 17 -17.81 -24.06 -23.85
CA VAL A 17 -16.48 -23.44 -24.01
C VAL A 17 -16.56 -21.92 -23.83
N ILE A 18 -17.59 -21.28 -24.41
CA ILE A 18 -17.82 -19.83 -24.22
C ILE A 18 -18.11 -19.51 -22.75
N ALA A 19 -18.99 -20.27 -22.10
CA ALA A 19 -19.33 -20.04 -20.69
C ALA A 19 -18.10 -20.19 -19.77
N VAL A 20 -17.27 -21.20 -20.01
CA VAL A 20 -16.02 -21.41 -19.25
C VAL A 20 -15.02 -20.28 -19.54
N GLY A 21 -14.90 -19.84 -20.80
CA GLY A 21 -14.04 -18.71 -21.17
C GLY A 21 -14.46 -17.40 -20.50
N ILE A 22 -15.78 -17.12 -20.43
CA ILE A 22 -16.31 -15.93 -19.74
C ILE A 22 -16.06 -16.02 -18.23
N MET A 23 -16.26 -17.18 -17.61
CA MET A 23 -15.98 -17.38 -16.17
C MET A 23 -14.49 -17.26 -15.84
N ALA A 24 -13.61 -17.73 -16.72
CA ALA A 24 -12.16 -17.57 -16.55
C ALA A 24 -11.73 -16.10 -16.70
N PHE A 25 -12.30 -15.37 -17.66
CA PHE A 25 -11.99 -13.95 -17.90
C PHE A 25 -12.52 -13.03 -16.79
N SER A 26 -13.69 -13.33 -16.22
CA SER A 26 -14.21 -12.60 -15.05
C SER A 26 -13.39 -12.88 -13.79
N SER A 27 -12.96 -14.13 -13.58
CA SER A 27 -12.07 -14.47 -12.46
C SER A 27 -10.73 -13.74 -12.55
N TYR A 28 -10.14 -13.67 -13.75
CA TYR A 28 -8.88 -12.96 -13.98
C TYR A 28 -9.00 -11.46 -13.72
N ASN A 29 -10.12 -10.84 -14.09
CA ASN A 29 -10.37 -9.43 -13.78
C ASN A 29 -10.68 -9.22 -12.29
N VAL A 30 -11.38 -10.11 -11.60
CA VAL A 30 -11.63 -9.93 -10.16
C VAL A 30 -10.32 -9.99 -9.36
N TYR A 31 -9.36 -10.84 -9.74
CA TYR A 31 -8.05 -10.89 -9.08
C TYR A 31 -7.15 -9.67 -9.38
N SER A 32 -7.28 -9.03 -10.55
CA SER A 32 -6.50 -7.82 -10.86
C SER A 32 -7.04 -6.55 -10.18
N TRP A 33 -8.25 -6.61 -9.64
CA TRP A 33 -8.92 -5.52 -8.93
C TRP A 33 -8.85 -5.63 -7.40
N VAL A 34 -8.11 -6.60 -6.84
CA VAL A 34 -7.53 -6.41 -5.49
C VAL A 34 -6.52 -5.29 -5.66
N THR A 35 -7.02 -4.06 -5.60
CA THR A 35 -6.29 -2.83 -5.86
C THR A 35 -4.98 -2.86 -5.11
N ARG A 36 -3.86 -2.89 -5.86
CA ARG A 36 -2.53 -2.52 -5.35
C ARG A 36 -2.65 -1.12 -4.75
N GLN A 37 -2.95 -1.05 -3.47
CA GLN A 37 -3.01 0.20 -2.73
C GLN A 37 -1.68 0.35 -2.04
N ASP A 38 -0.81 1.17 -2.62
CA ASP A 38 0.37 1.63 -1.89
C ASP A 38 -0.08 2.18 -0.53
N LEU A 39 0.63 1.83 0.52
CA LEU A 39 0.25 2.24 1.84
C LEU A 39 0.72 3.68 2.09
N HIS A 40 -0.19 4.50 2.58
CA HIS A 40 0.11 5.84 3.07
C HIS A 40 0.47 5.78 4.55
N VAL A 41 1.65 6.31 4.86
CA VAL A 41 2.22 6.40 6.20
C VAL A 41 2.62 7.84 6.45
N THR A 42 2.13 8.45 7.51
CA THR A 42 2.42 9.82 7.90
C THR A 42 3.41 9.83 9.06
N ILE A 43 4.56 10.47 8.87
CA ILE A 43 5.53 10.71 9.93
C ILE A 43 5.28 12.10 10.49
N SER A 44 4.90 12.17 11.76
CA SER A 44 4.71 13.42 12.50
C SER A 44 6.02 13.83 13.16
N VAL A 45 6.43 15.07 12.94
CA VAL A 45 7.67 15.67 13.46
C VAL A 45 7.31 16.84 14.38
N TYR A 46 7.99 16.92 15.53
CA TYR A 46 7.80 17.98 16.51
C TYR A 46 8.25 19.31 15.90
N ASN A 47 7.42 20.34 16.11
CA ASN A 47 7.62 21.68 15.57
C ASN A 47 7.76 21.76 14.04
N SER A 48 8.98 21.99 13.57
CA SER A 48 9.37 22.12 12.17
C SER A 48 10.57 21.21 11.87
N PHE A 49 10.59 20.67 10.65
CA PHE A 49 11.72 19.88 10.16
C PHE A 49 12.70 20.76 9.38
N THR A 50 13.98 20.42 9.46
CA THR A 50 15.04 20.98 8.62
C THR A 50 15.24 20.11 7.37
N ASN A 51 16.03 20.60 6.40
CA ASN A 51 16.42 19.79 5.24
C ASN A 51 17.22 18.52 5.64
N GLU A 52 17.93 18.57 6.76
CA GLU A 52 18.64 17.42 7.31
C GLU A 52 17.66 16.36 7.83
N ASP A 53 16.63 16.78 8.57
CA ASP A 53 15.57 15.89 9.06
C ASP A 53 14.84 15.19 7.89
N VAL A 54 14.51 15.94 6.84
CA VAL A 54 13.91 15.39 5.61
C VAL A 54 14.84 14.38 4.95
N THR A 55 16.14 14.65 4.91
CA THR A 55 17.13 13.76 4.30
C THR A 55 17.26 12.46 5.09
N ILE A 56 17.24 12.52 6.41
CA ILE A 56 17.24 11.34 7.29
C ILE A 56 16.01 10.49 7.02
N VAL A 57 14.81 11.10 7.04
CA VAL A 57 13.56 10.38 6.77
C VAL A 57 13.55 9.78 5.37
N LYS A 58 13.94 10.54 4.35
CA LYS A 58 14.03 10.04 2.97
C LYS A 58 14.97 8.85 2.84
N THR A 59 16.10 8.87 3.55
CA THR A 59 17.07 7.78 3.56
C THR A 59 16.49 6.53 4.22
N ALA A 60 15.90 6.67 5.41
CA ALA A 60 15.27 5.56 6.13
C ALA A 60 14.10 4.94 5.33
N VAL A 61 13.26 5.79 4.75
CA VAL A 61 12.14 5.38 3.89
C VAL A 61 12.61 4.65 2.63
N SER A 62 13.72 5.10 2.03
CA SER A 62 14.27 4.44 0.84
C SER A 62 14.84 3.05 1.15
N LYS A 63 15.40 2.84 2.36
CA LYS A 63 15.90 1.52 2.78
C LYS A 63 14.79 0.46 2.80
N ILE A 64 13.56 0.86 3.13
CA ILE A 64 12.39 -0.03 3.15
C ILE A 64 11.62 -0.05 1.82
N GLY A 65 12.16 0.56 0.76
CA GLY A 65 11.53 0.62 -0.56
C GLY A 65 10.40 1.65 -0.69
N GLY A 66 10.19 2.49 0.33
CA GLY A 66 9.21 3.56 0.32
C GLY A 66 9.69 4.83 -0.38
N LYS A 67 8.81 5.82 -0.50
CA LYS A 67 9.11 7.16 -1.01
C LYS A 67 8.44 8.23 -0.17
N LEU A 68 9.16 9.31 0.11
CA LEU A 68 8.55 10.54 0.62
C LEU A 68 7.74 11.19 -0.51
N VAL A 69 6.46 11.47 -0.26
CA VAL A 69 5.52 12.02 -1.24
C VAL A 69 5.05 13.42 -0.91
N GLN A 70 5.04 13.81 0.37
CA GLN A 70 4.63 15.14 0.78
C GLN A 70 5.42 15.64 1.98
N GLU A 71 5.70 16.95 1.98
CA GLU A 71 6.36 17.68 3.05
C GLU A 71 5.44 18.83 3.49
N LEU A 72 4.93 18.77 4.72
CA LEU A 72 4.04 19.77 5.30
C LEU A 72 4.71 20.40 6.52
N ASN A 73 5.43 21.51 6.31
CA ASN A 73 6.11 22.25 7.36
C ASN A 73 5.23 23.42 7.83
N TYR A 74 4.64 23.30 9.02
CA TYR A 74 3.71 24.31 9.54
C TYR A 74 4.37 25.35 10.45
N GLY A 75 5.70 25.33 10.64
CA GLY A 75 6.43 26.37 11.39
C GLY A 75 5.97 26.59 12.84
N GLY A 76 5.27 25.60 13.40
CA GLY A 76 4.55 25.69 14.68
C GLY A 76 4.83 24.47 15.55
N SER A 77 3.77 23.71 15.89
CA SER A 77 3.82 22.61 16.88
C SER A 77 3.88 21.20 16.27
N LYS A 78 3.37 21.01 15.04
CA LYS A 78 3.37 19.72 14.34
C LYS A 78 3.60 19.93 12.85
N SER A 79 4.62 19.29 12.31
CA SER A 79 4.87 19.18 10.87
C SER A 79 4.78 17.71 10.46
N PHE A 80 4.47 17.45 9.19
CA PHE A 80 4.21 16.10 8.72
C PHE A 80 5.02 15.80 7.46
N LEU A 81 5.52 14.57 7.38
CA LEU A 81 6.19 14.00 6.24
C LEU A 81 5.36 12.79 5.80
N GLU A 82 4.69 12.91 4.66
CA GLU A 82 3.90 11.81 4.12
C GLU A 82 4.80 10.89 3.30
N VAL A 83 4.75 9.62 3.66
CA VAL A 83 5.51 8.54 3.08
C VAL A 83 4.56 7.56 2.43
N ARG A 84 4.94 7.08 1.26
CA ARG A 84 4.24 6.05 0.54
C ARG A 84 5.09 4.81 0.50
N LEU A 85 4.59 3.73 1.09
CA LEU A 85 5.19 2.41 1.01
C LEU A 85 4.55 1.65 -0.14
N PRO A 86 5.33 0.92 -0.96
CA PRO A 86 4.76 0.06 -1.98
C PRO A 86 3.92 -1.04 -1.32
N TRP A 87 3.05 -1.65 -2.12
CA TRP A 87 2.28 -2.81 -1.67
C TRP A 87 3.19 -3.90 -1.08
N TYR A 88 2.73 -4.63 -0.07
CA TYR A 88 3.61 -5.49 0.72
C TYR A 88 4.35 -6.58 -0.07
N TYR A 89 3.78 -7.06 -1.17
CA TYR A 89 4.45 -7.99 -2.09
C TYR A 89 5.65 -7.38 -2.82
N ASP A 90 5.68 -6.06 -2.91
CA ASP A 90 6.70 -5.27 -3.58
C ASP A 90 7.69 -4.64 -2.56
N LEU A 91 7.54 -4.92 -1.25
CA LEU A 91 8.49 -4.48 -0.21
C LEU A 91 9.74 -5.39 -0.18
N PRO A 92 10.94 -4.86 -0.45
CA PRO A 92 12.15 -5.67 -0.50
C PRO A 92 12.59 -6.11 0.90
N GLY A 93 12.58 -7.41 1.17
CA GLY A 93 13.09 -7.99 2.42
C GLY A 93 12.09 -8.01 3.59
N PHE A 94 10.85 -7.56 3.38
CA PHE A 94 9.82 -7.53 4.43
C PHE A 94 8.71 -8.53 4.11
N LYS A 95 8.23 -9.24 5.15
CA LYS A 95 7.13 -10.21 5.02
C LYS A 95 5.76 -9.56 5.17
N SER A 96 5.72 -8.35 5.71
CA SER A 96 4.49 -7.59 5.95
C SER A 96 4.81 -6.10 6.07
N VAL A 97 3.80 -5.26 5.80
CA VAL A 97 3.85 -3.82 6.10
C VAL A 97 4.25 -3.55 7.57
N PRO A 98 3.61 -4.20 8.57
CA PRO A 98 4.05 -4.17 9.96
C PRO A 98 5.56 -4.12 10.17
N GLN A 99 6.26 -5.08 9.59
CA GLN A 99 7.69 -5.26 9.77
C GLN A 99 8.51 -4.12 9.13
N ALA A 100 8.04 -3.60 8.00
CA ALA A 100 8.66 -2.45 7.35
C ALA A 100 8.47 -1.17 8.16
N VAL A 101 7.28 -0.98 8.77
CA VAL A 101 6.99 0.16 9.65
C VAL A 101 7.80 0.06 10.95
N GLU A 102 7.90 -1.11 11.57
CA GLU A 102 8.73 -1.33 12.77
C GLU A 102 10.21 -1.02 12.49
N THR A 103 10.72 -1.44 11.32
CA THR A 103 12.11 -1.14 10.92
C THR A 103 12.30 0.36 10.66
N LEU A 104 11.30 1.02 10.05
CA LEU A 104 11.31 2.48 9.88
C LEU A 104 11.34 3.19 11.23
N MET A 105 10.54 2.72 12.20
CA MET A 105 10.52 3.28 13.55
C MET A 105 11.87 3.11 14.22
N ALA A 106 12.50 1.93 14.16
CA ALA A 106 13.83 1.70 14.75
C ALA A 106 14.92 2.58 14.12
N GLU A 107 14.89 2.78 12.80
CA GLU A 107 15.83 3.69 12.11
C GLU A 107 15.65 5.16 12.51
N LEU A 108 14.41 5.54 12.82
CA LEU A 108 14.01 6.91 13.15
C LEU A 108 13.94 7.19 14.65
N GLU A 109 14.03 6.16 15.50
CA GLU A 109 13.98 6.24 16.97
C GLU A 109 15.10 7.11 17.53
N SER A 110 16.26 7.09 16.88
CA SER A 110 17.40 7.94 17.23
C SER A 110 17.18 9.43 16.95
N ASN A 111 16.15 9.81 16.19
CA ASN A 111 15.85 11.20 15.89
C ASN A 111 14.85 11.78 16.91
N PRO A 112 15.30 12.67 17.82
CA PRO A 112 14.49 13.18 18.92
C PRO A 112 13.30 14.05 18.49
N LYS A 113 13.21 14.41 17.20
CA LYS A 113 12.11 15.20 16.67
C LYS A 113 10.95 14.36 16.13
N ILE A 114 11.16 13.07 15.89
CA ILE A 114 10.12 12.23 15.29
C ILE A 114 9.16 11.81 16.41
N MET A 115 7.92 12.31 16.32
CA MET A 115 6.91 12.08 17.35
C MET A 115 6.17 10.77 17.12
N CYS A 116 5.79 10.49 15.87
CA CYS A 116 4.90 9.39 15.59
C CYS A 116 4.91 9.01 14.10
N ILE A 117 4.64 7.74 13.82
CA ILE A 117 4.41 7.21 12.47
C ILE A 117 2.99 6.61 12.46
N THR A 118 2.09 7.14 11.63
CA THR A 118 0.69 6.68 11.54
C THR A 118 0.37 6.16 10.14
N GLY A 119 -0.38 5.06 10.03
CA GLY A 119 -0.79 4.50 8.74
C GLY A 119 -0.78 2.97 8.72
N GLY A 120 -1.65 2.36 7.90
CA GLY A 120 -1.71 0.90 7.74
C GLY A 120 -2.09 0.10 8.98
N GLY A 121 -2.83 0.71 9.91
CA GLY A 121 -3.22 0.10 11.19
C GLY A 121 -2.26 0.40 12.35
N TYR A 122 -1.19 1.17 12.12
CA TYR A 122 -0.25 1.60 13.16
C TYR A 122 -0.65 2.94 13.74
N THR A 123 -0.65 3.00 15.07
CA THR A 123 -0.81 4.20 15.90
C THR A 123 0.43 4.36 16.77
N CYS A 124 0.74 5.60 17.16
CA CYS A 124 1.98 6.06 17.78
C CYS A 124 2.61 5.14 18.85
N LEU A 125 3.95 5.15 18.92
CA LEU A 125 4.66 4.80 20.15
C LEU A 125 4.46 5.97 21.13
N GLU A 126 3.47 5.81 22.00
CA GLU A 126 3.10 6.70 23.12
C GLU A 126 2.48 8.05 22.76
N GLU A 127 1.29 8.27 23.34
CA GLU A 127 0.66 9.59 23.47
C GLU A 127 1.44 10.39 24.52
N PHE A 128 2.15 11.44 24.09
CA PHE A 128 2.66 12.49 24.99
C PHE A 128 1.72 13.71 24.95
#